data_AF-A0A2M7PK51-F1
#
_entry.id   AF-A0A2M7PK51-F1
#
_cell.length_a   1.000
_cell.length_b   1.000
_cell.length_c   1.000
_cell.angle_alpha   90.00
_cell.angle_beta   90.00
_cell.angle_gamma   90.00
#
_symmetry.space_group_name_H-M   'P 1'
#
loop_
_entity.id
_entity.type
_entity.pdbx_description
1 polymer ?
#
loop_
_entity_poly.entity_id
_entity_poly.type
_entity_poly.pdbx_seq_one_letter_code
_entity_poly.pdbx_strand_id
1 'polypeptide(L)'
;MRTKGILIVAMLLFVWSCKKNNPADHTDYTQQLQYALDTTWASFVSQLPQASGGLGVYIVCPQGNYFVSKNLDEGAGPDAHFRAASLTKT
;
A
#
# COMPACT_ATOMS: atom_id res chain seq x y z
N MET A 1 12.65 15.77 52.77
CA MET A 1 11.69 15.46 51.68
C MET A 1 12.17 16.11 50.37
N ARG A 2 13.17 15.56 49.66
CA ARG A 2 13.64 16.12 48.36
C ARG A 2 14.13 15.07 47.34
N THR A 3 14.09 13.78 47.66
CA THR A 3 14.61 12.71 46.80
C THR A 3 13.55 12.07 45.89
N LYS A 4 12.25 12.25 46.20
CA LYS A 4 11.15 11.66 45.41
C LYS A 4 10.90 12.37 44.07
N GLY A 5 11.20 13.67 43.96
CA GLY A 5 11.00 14.43 42.73
C GLY A 5 12.06 14.16 41.64
N ILE A 6 13.29 13.84 42.05
CA ILE A 6 14.41 13.61 41.12
C ILE A 6 14.24 12.28 40.35
N LEU A 7 13.68 11.27 40.99
CA LEU A 7 13.42 9.96 40.38
C LEU A 7 12.37 10.02 39.26
N ILE A 8 11.37 10.90 39.39
CA ILE A 8 10.30 11.05 38.38
C ILE A 8 10.82 11.76 37.13
N VAL A 9 11.69 12.77 37.29
CA VAL A 9 12.30 13.50 36.16
C VAL A 9 13.29 12.61 35.39
N ALA A 10 14.04 11.75 36.08
CA ALA A 10 14.95 10.80 35.43
C ALA A 10 14.20 9.73 34.61
N MET A 11 13.01 9.32 35.03
CA MET A 11 12.20 8.31 34.33
C MET A 11 11.54 8.86 33.05
N LEU A 12 11.25 10.15 33.00
CA LEU A 12 10.68 10.83 31.81
C LEU A 12 11.68 11.10 30.69
N LEU A 13 13.00 11.00 30.96
CA LEU A 13 14.04 11.23 29.94
C LEU A 13 14.45 9.95 29.19
N PHE A 14 13.97 8.77 29.60
CA PHE A 14 14.30 7.49 28.95
C PHE A 14 13.36 7.09 27.79
N VAL A 15 12.30 7.86 27.52
CA VAL A 15 11.34 7.54 26.43
C VAL A 15 11.76 8.07 25.05
N TRP A 16 12.92 8.71 24.94
CA TRP A 16 13.44 9.28 23.67
C TRP A 16 14.58 8.46 23.03
N SER A 17 14.80 7.22 23.47
CA SER A 17 15.78 6.34 22.85
C SER A 17 15.14 5.40 21.83
N CYS A 18 15.76 5.34 20.64
CA CYS A 18 15.47 4.48 19.49
C CYS A 18 14.37 4.91 18.52
N LYS A 19 14.64 5.99 17.76
CA LYS A 19 14.36 5.94 16.31
C LYS A 19 15.68 5.76 15.57
N LYS A 20 15.99 4.49 15.24
CA LYS A 20 17.00 4.17 14.24
C LYS A 20 16.44 4.62 12.89
N ASN A 21 16.76 5.85 12.50
CA ASN A 21 16.55 6.31 11.14
C ASN A 21 17.61 5.64 10.27
N ASN A 22 17.39 4.36 9.94
CA ASN A 22 17.94 3.87 8.69
C ASN A 22 17.27 4.73 7.61
N PRO A 23 18.01 5.41 6.72
CA PRO A 23 17.44 5.84 5.48
C PRO A 23 17.08 4.55 4.74
N ALA A 24 15.86 4.05 4.98
CA ALA A 24 15.31 3.07 4.08
C ALA A 24 15.29 3.80 2.73
N ASP A 25 16.00 3.20 1.79
CA ASP A 25 15.80 3.42 0.37
C ASP A 25 14.32 3.08 0.10
N HIS A 26 13.46 4.04 0.41
CA HIS A 26 12.02 3.91 0.36
C HIS A 26 11.63 4.04 -1.11
N THR A 27 11.96 3.00 -1.86
CA THR A 27 11.32 2.77 -3.15
C THR A 27 9.82 2.65 -2.87
N ASP A 28 9.05 3.64 -3.32
CA ASP A 28 7.60 3.60 -3.23
C ASP A 28 7.08 2.61 -4.30
N TYR A 29 7.04 1.34 -3.92
CA TYR A 29 6.56 0.27 -4.78
C TYR A 29 5.11 0.47 -5.21
N THR A 30 4.27 1.08 -4.36
CA THR A 30 2.88 1.39 -4.71
C THR A 30 2.82 2.39 -5.86
N GLN A 31 3.63 3.45 -5.80
CA GLN A 31 3.70 4.44 -6.87
C GLN A 31 4.24 3.82 -8.18
N GLN A 32 5.25 2.97 -8.10
CA GLN A 32 5.78 2.27 -9.28
C GLN A 32 4.77 1.31 -9.89
N LEU A 33 4.05 0.56 -9.06
CA LEU A 33 2.95 -0.32 -9.47
C LEU A 33 1.81 0.47 -10.12
N GLN A 34 1.46 1.62 -9.56
CA GLN A 34 0.43 2.49 -10.11
C GLN A 34 0.83 3.00 -11.49
N TYR A 35 2.08 3.45 -11.65
CA TYR A 35 2.60 3.88 -12.95
C TYR A 35 2.59 2.76 -14.00
N ALA A 36 3.01 1.55 -13.61
CA ALA A 36 2.98 0.39 -14.48
C ALA A 36 1.54 0.05 -14.91
N LEU A 37 0.60 0.02 -13.96
CA LEU A 37 -0.82 -0.24 -14.22
C LEU A 37 -1.41 0.81 -15.18
N ASP A 38 -1.16 2.09 -14.93
CA ASP A 38 -1.65 3.19 -15.78
C ASP A 38 -1.12 3.08 -17.21
N THR A 39 0.17 2.76 -17.36
CA THR A 39 0.84 2.61 -18.66
C THR A 39 0.27 1.42 -19.43
N THR A 40 0.14 0.26 -18.77
CA THR A 40 -0.41 -0.95 -19.39
C THR A 40 -1.88 -0.77 -19.75
N TRP A 41 -2.67 -0.15 -18.87
CA TRP A 41 -4.08 0.13 -19.13
C TRP A 41 -4.26 1.07 -20.33
N ALA A 42 -3.49 2.15 -20.41
CA ALA A 42 -3.52 3.06 -21.55
C ALA A 42 -3.18 2.35 -22.88
N SER A 43 -2.19 1.45 -22.86
CA SER A 43 -1.82 0.63 -24.01
C SER A 43 -2.89 -0.40 -24.40
N PHE A 44 -3.63 -0.93 -23.43
CA PHE A 44 -4.74 -1.85 -23.67
C PHE A 44 -5.93 -1.14 -24.30
N VAL A 45 -6.36 -0.02 -23.72
CA VAL A 45 -7.52 0.75 -24.20
C VAL A 45 -7.25 1.37 -25.58
N SER A 46 -6.00 1.71 -25.92
CA SER A 46 -5.68 2.19 -27.27
C SER A 46 -5.88 1.13 -28.36
N GLN A 47 -5.77 -0.16 -28.01
CA GLN A 47 -6.05 -1.28 -28.92
C GLN A 47 -7.52 -1.68 -28.93
N LEU A 48 -8.24 -1.43 -27.82
CA LEU A 48 -9.65 -1.77 -27.64
C LEU A 48 -10.41 -0.57 -27.05
N PRO A 49 -10.73 0.46 -27.86
CA PRO A 49 -11.34 1.70 -27.36
C PRO A 49 -12.71 1.50 -26.71
N GLN A 50 -13.44 0.45 -27.13
CA GLN A 50 -14.72 0.06 -26.54
C GLN A 50 -14.60 -0.76 -25.24
N ALA A 51 -13.38 -1.04 -24.76
CA ALA A 51 -13.19 -1.71 -23.48
C ALA A 51 -13.78 -0.84 -22.36
N SER A 52 -14.71 -1.42 -21.61
CA SER A 52 -15.33 -0.80 -20.44
C SER A 52 -14.97 -1.57 -19.19
N GLY A 53 -14.98 -0.88 -18.05
CA GLY A 53 -14.62 -1.44 -16.74
C GLY A 53 -13.27 -0.93 -16.23
N GLY A 54 -12.75 -1.63 -15.23
CA GLY A 54 -11.51 -1.31 -14.56
C GLY A 54 -10.77 -2.55 -14.09
N LEU A 55 -9.58 -2.31 -13.56
CA LEU A 55 -8.65 -3.35 -13.13
C LEU A 55 -8.12 -3.00 -11.74
N GLY A 56 -8.20 -3.97 -10.82
CA GLY A 56 -7.51 -3.94 -9.54
C GLY A 56 -6.38 -4.96 -9.55
N VAL A 57 -5.23 -4.58 -9.00
CA VAL A 57 -4.06 -5.47 -8.86
C VAL A 57 -3.70 -5.53 -7.38
N TYR A 58 -3.79 -6.73 -6.81
CA TYR A 58 -3.39 -7.01 -5.43
C TYR A 58 -2.20 -7.98 -5.43
N ILE A 59 -1.07 -7.55 -4.88
CA ILE A 59 0.17 -8.34 -4.84
C ILE A 59 0.54 -8.62 -3.39
N VAL A 60 0.79 -9.89 -3.09
CA VAL A 60 1.28 -10.36 -1.79
C VAL A 60 2.76 -10.70 -1.91
N CYS A 61 3.61 -10.02 -1.13
CA CYS A 61 5.06 -10.26 -1.09
C CYS A 61 5.57 -10.32 0.35
N PRO A 62 6.75 -10.92 0.61
CA PRO A 62 7.36 -10.92 1.94
C PRO A 62 7.55 -9.53 2.58
N GLN A 63 7.74 -8.51 1.74
CA GLN A 63 7.96 -7.12 2.14
C GLN A 63 6.66 -6.38 2.47
N GLY A 64 5.51 -6.93 2.10
CA GLY A 64 4.20 -6.29 2.27
C GLY A 64 3.23 -6.64 1.16
N ASN A 65 1.99 -6.20 1.36
CA ASN A 65 0.93 -6.32 0.38
C ASN A 65 0.72 -4.96 -0.29
N TYR A 66 0.47 -4.97 -1.59
CA TYR A 66 0.31 -3.76 -2.39
C TYR A 66 -0.98 -3.86 -3.21
N PHE A 67 -1.75 -2.78 -3.23
CA PHE A 67 -2.96 -2.66 -4.03
C PHE A 67 -2.91 -1.39 -4.86
N VAL A 68 -3.18 -1.53 -6.16
CA VAL A 68 -3.35 -0.43 -7.09
C VAL A 68 -4.55 -0.71 -7.98
N SER A 69 -5.22 0.33 -8.44
CA SER A 69 -6.43 0.18 -9.26
C SER A 69 -6.53 1.25 -10.34
N LYS A 70 -7.22 0.91 -11.43
CA LYS A 70 -7.53 1.82 -12.52
C LYS A 70 -8.98 1.64 -12.94
N ASN A 71 -9.72 2.74 -13.04
CA ASN A 71 -11.12 2.78 -13.48
C ASN A 71 -12.06 1.85 -12.68
N LEU A 72 -11.75 1.60 -11.40
CA LEU A 72 -12.72 1.02 -10.46
C LEU A 72 -13.52 2.14 -9.81
N ASP A 73 -14.69 1.78 -9.26
CA ASP A 73 -15.54 2.72 -8.53
C ASP A 73 -14.78 3.39 -7.37
N GLU A 74 -15.16 4.63 -7.06
CA GLU A 74 -14.54 5.37 -5.98
C GLU A 74 -14.74 4.62 -4.65
N GLY A 75 -13.63 4.34 -3.95
CA GLY A 75 -13.64 3.53 -2.73
C GLY A 75 -13.51 2.02 -2.95
N ALA A 76 -13.40 1.53 -4.20
CA ALA A 76 -13.08 0.13 -4.46
C ALA A 76 -11.67 -0.21 -3.96
N GLY A 77 -11.60 -1.03 -2.91
CA GLY A 77 -10.36 -1.49 -2.29
C GLY A 77 -10.03 -2.95 -2.61
N PRO A 78 -9.06 -3.54 -1.89
CA PRO A 78 -8.71 -4.95 -1.98
C PRO A 78 -9.86 -5.93 -1.71
N ASP A 79 -10.93 -5.45 -1.07
CA ASP A 79 -12.14 -6.16 -0.70
C ASP A 79 -13.25 -6.06 -1.77
N ALA A 80 -13.00 -5.38 -2.89
CA ALA A 80 -13.92 -5.31 -4.00
C ALA A 80 -14.18 -6.70 -4.61
N HIS A 81 -15.44 -6.98 -4.94
CA HIS A 81 -15.85 -8.27 -5.49
C HIS A 81 -16.02 -8.21 -7.01
N PHE A 82 -15.41 -9.19 -7.68
CA PHE A 82 -15.50 -9.35 -9.13
C PHE A 82 -16.08 -10.72 -9.48
N ARG A 83 -16.74 -10.81 -10.64
CA ARG A 83 -17.15 -12.10 -11.18
C ARG A 83 -15.92 -12.88 -11.61
N ALA A 84 -15.50 -13.83 -10.80
CA ALA A 84 -14.51 -14.82 -11.16
C ALA A 84 -15.21 -15.91 -12.02
N ALA A 85 -14.89 -15.99 -13.31
CA ALA A 85 -15.51 -16.98 -14.21
C ALA A 85 -14.92 -18.38 -13.95
N SER A 86 -14.06 -18.89 -14.84
CA SER A 86 -13.45 -20.22 -14.67
C SER A 86 -12.52 -20.34 -13.45
N LEU A 87 -12.15 -19.21 -12.85
CA LEU A 87 -11.27 -19.14 -11.68
C LEU A 87 -11.95 -19.67 -10.40
N THR A 88 -13.27 -19.81 -10.34
CA THR A 88 -13.96 -20.35 -9.15
C THR A 88 -13.79 -21.86 -8.94
N LYS A 89 -13.08 -22.54 -9.85
CA LYS A 89 -12.87 -24.00 -9.78
C LYS A 89 -11.68 -24.41 -8.91
N THR A 90 -10.80 -23.46 -8.56
CA THR A 90 -9.64 -23.66 -7.69
C THR A 90 -10.05 -23.78 -6.24
#